data_AF-A0A0L0CY69-F1
#
_entry.id   AF-A0A0L0CY69-F1
#
_cell.length_a   1.000
_cell.length_b   1.000
_cell.length_c   1.000
_cell.angle_alpha   90.00
_cell.angle_beta   90.00
_cell.angle_gamma   90.00
#
_symmetry.space_group_name_H-M   'P 1'
#
loop_
_entity.id
_entity.type
_entity.pdbx_description
1 polymer ?
#
loop_
_entity_poly.entity_id
_entity_poly.type
_entity_poly.pdbx_seq_one_letter_code
_entity_poly.pdbx_strand_id
1 'polypeptide(L)'
;EELIFEIFSLGLKSRGVLSKEDFYSTHYQKKKKNEKNIIKEEKVNNIIYDINLLYNNSKGFFFNLNYHLHFCQEKKISTILFIRYISKKKSEISSYIDINNKKIAEKINKKKYIYASKKDLSYYNWHNNYVCTNNSENYEIIINKKIGLIFKHIHSNTYFILNSQKELKIKLSDNIYKQNIIMNSNPNEEFINLSEDIKKMEIKDPNYLQCILYTLHL
;
A
#
# COMPACT_ATOMS: atom_id res chain seq x y z
N GLU A 1 -39.88 21.69 -23.28
CA GLU A 1 -38.60 22.16 -22.71
C GLU A 1 -37.60 21.03 -22.47
N GLU A 2 -38.04 19.86 -21.98
CA GLU A 2 -37.19 18.67 -21.79
C GLU A 2 -36.42 18.24 -23.04
N LEU A 3 -37.06 18.25 -24.22
CA LEU A 3 -36.42 17.87 -25.49
C LEU A 3 -35.22 18.77 -25.85
N ILE A 4 -35.30 20.07 -25.53
CA ILE A 4 -34.23 21.03 -25.78
C ILE A 4 -33.05 20.74 -24.86
N PHE A 5 -33.33 20.47 -23.58
CA PHE A 5 -32.31 20.11 -22.60
C PHE A 5 -31.59 18.80 -22.98
N GLU A 6 -32.34 17.83 -23.49
CA GLU A 6 -31.80 16.56 -23.97
C GLU A 6 -30.86 16.77 -25.17
N ILE A 7 -31.23 17.61 -26.14
CA ILE A 7 -30.36 17.99 -27.28
C ILE A 7 -29.08 18.68 -26.82
N PHE A 8 -29.15 19.61 -25.86
CA PHE A 8 -27.97 20.29 -25.32
C PHE A 8 -27.05 19.33 -24.54
N SER A 9 -27.62 18.43 -23.74
CA SER A 9 -26.87 17.39 -23.00
C SER A 9 -26.13 16.42 -23.94
N LEU A 10 -26.57 16.32 -25.21
CA LEU A 10 -25.90 15.52 -26.22
C LEU A 10 -24.60 16.17 -26.73
N GLY A 11 -24.30 17.42 -26.35
CA GLY A 11 -23.08 18.14 -26.76
C GLY A 11 -23.16 18.74 -28.16
N LEU A 12 -24.37 18.77 -28.74
CA LEU A 12 -24.63 19.33 -30.07
C LEU A 12 -24.62 20.86 -29.96
N LYS A 13 -23.56 21.49 -30.49
CA LYS A 13 -23.52 22.94 -30.66
C LYS A 13 -24.60 23.33 -31.67
N SER A 14 -25.30 24.43 -31.40
CA SER A 14 -26.54 24.91 -32.05
C SER A 14 -26.48 25.26 -33.55
N ARG A 15 -25.62 24.62 -34.35
CA ARG A 15 -25.36 24.99 -35.76
C ARG A 15 -25.50 23.86 -36.79
N GLY A 16 -26.05 22.70 -36.44
CA GLY A 16 -26.30 21.61 -37.39
C GLY A 16 -27.73 21.09 -37.32
N VAL A 17 -28.39 20.95 -38.46
CA VAL A 17 -29.66 20.19 -38.57
C VAL A 17 -29.29 18.70 -38.50
N LEU A 18 -29.74 18.02 -37.45
CA LEU A 18 -29.51 16.59 -37.27
C LEU A 18 -30.72 15.81 -37.79
N SER A 19 -30.50 14.73 -38.53
CA SER A 19 -31.60 13.85 -38.95
C SER A 19 -32.22 13.13 -37.75
N LYS A 20 -33.49 12.73 -37.89
CA LYS A 20 -34.22 12.01 -36.84
C LYS A 20 -33.52 10.69 -36.50
N GLU A 21 -33.01 9.98 -37.51
CA GLU A 21 -32.24 8.74 -37.38
C GLU A 21 -30.91 8.95 -36.65
N ASP A 22 -30.18 10.03 -36.95
CA ASP A 22 -28.90 10.35 -36.29
C ASP A 22 -29.11 10.73 -34.81
N PHE A 23 -30.22 11.40 -34.48
CA PHE A 23 -30.58 11.70 -33.10
C PHE A 23 -30.80 10.42 -32.29
N TYR A 24 -31.65 9.52 -32.77
CA TYR A 24 -31.97 8.29 -32.05
C TYR A 24 -30.75 7.37 -31.91
N SER A 25 -29.89 7.29 -32.93
CA SER A 25 -28.68 6.48 -32.87
C SER A 25 -27.70 7.00 -31.80
N THR A 26 -27.49 8.32 -31.74
CA THR A 26 -26.58 8.95 -30.77
C THR A 26 -27.11 8.86 -29.34
N HIS A 27 -28.42 9.10 -29.16
CA HIS A 27 -29.09 8.99 -27.87
C HIS A 27 -29.03 7.55 -27.32
N TYR A 28 -29.33 6.56 -28.16
CA TYR A 28 -29.27 5.15 -27.80
C TYR A 28 -27.85 4.68 -27.47
N GLN A 29 -26.84 5.14 -28.21
CA GLN A 29 -25.42 4.88 -27.92
C GLN A 29 -25.01 5.44 -26.55
N LYS A 30 -25.42 6.67 -26.23
CA LYS A 30 -25.15 7.28 -24.92
C LYS A 30 -25.89 6.59 -23.79
N LYS A 31 -27.15 6.21 -23.99
CA LYS A 31 -27.93 5.45 -23.01
C LYS A 31 -27.29 4.08 -22.74
N LYS A 32 -26.88 3.35 -23.78
CA LYS A 32 -26.08 2.11 -23.64
C LYS A 32 -24.74 2.33 -22.93
N LYS A 33 -24.08 3.46 -23.16
CA LYS A 33 -22.81 3.79 -22.49
C LYS A 33 -23.03 4.12 -21.01
N ASN A 34 -24.10 4.85 -20.69
CA ASN A 34 -24.51 5.14 -19.32
C ASN A 34 -24.97 3.88 -18.59
N GLU A 35 -25.79 3.04 -19.21
CA GLU A 35 -26.17 1.72 -18.67
C GLU A 35 -24.93 0.83 -18.44
N LYS A 36 -23.97 0.81 -19.38
CA LYS A 36 -22.69 0.09 -19.19
C LYS A 36 -21.83 0.67 -18.06
N ASN A 37 -21.90 1.98 -17.81
CA ASN A 37 -21.19 2.64 -16.71
C ASN A 37 -21.89 2.36 -15.37
N ILE A 38 -23.22 2.44 -15.32
CA ILE A 38 -24.05 2.08 -14.15
C ILE A 38 -23.85 0.61 -13.79
N ILE A 39 -23.89 -0.30 -14.77
CA ILE A 39 -23.61 -1.74 -14.56
C ILE A 39 -22.14 -1.96 -14.15
N LYS A 40 -21.20 -1.11 -14.56
CA LYS A 40 -19.81 -1.17 -14.07
C LYS A 40 -19.67 -0.66 -12.64
N GLU A 41 -20.43 0.35 -12.26
CA GLU A 41 -20.51 0.90 -10.90
C GLU A 41 -21.22 -0.08 -9.95
N GLU A 42 -22.31 -0.73 -10.37
CA GLU A 42 -22.99 -1.80 -9.63
C GLU A 42 -22.17 -3.09 -9.55
N LYS A 43 -21.28 -3.35 -10.53
CA LYS A 43 -20.30 -4.45 -10.48
C LYS A 43 -19.04 -4.14 -9.68
N VAL A 44 -18.90 -2.92 -9.12
CA VAL A 44 -17.98 -2.72 -8.00
C VAL A 44 -18.62 -3.45 -6.82
N ASN A 45 -18.32 -4.75 -6.70
CA ASN A 45 -18.72 -5.61 -5.61
C ASN A 45 -18.83 -4.80 -4.31
N ASN A 46 -19.97 -4.86 -3.62
CA ASN A 46 -20.03 -4.51 -2.21
C ASN A 46 -19.12 -5.50 -1.48
N ILE A 47 -17.81 -5.20 -1.44
CA ILE A 47 -16.82 -5.99 -0.74
C ILE A 47 -17.13 -5.79 0.74
N ILE A 48 -17.69 -6.83 1.36
CA ILE A 48 -17.84 -6.90 2.81
C ILE A 48 -16.46 -7.18 3.38
N TYR A 49 -15.96 -6.26 4.20
CA TYR A 49 -14.67 -6.38 4.89
C TYR A 49 -14.88 -7.05 6.25
N ASP A 50 -14.24 -8.21 6.43
CA ASP A 50 -14.19 -9.06 7.62
C ASP A 50 -12.72 -9.30 7.95
N ILE A 51 -12.28 -8.80 9.10
CA ILE A 51 -10.88 -8.83 9.53
C ILE A 51 -10.31 -10.25 9.60
N ASN A 52 -11.16 -11.26 9.80
CA ASN A 52 -10.75 -12.67 9.86
C ASN A 52 -10.25 -13.20 8.51
N LEU A 53 -10.64 -12.55 7.40
CA LEU A 53 -10.22 -12.93 6.05
C LEU A 53 -8.87 -12.32 5.64
N LEU A 54 -8.25 -11.47 6.47
CA LEU A 54 -6.94 -10.85 6.18
C LEU A 54 -5.85 -11.87 5.84
N TYR A 55 -5.91 -13.06 6.44
CA TYR A 55 -4.89 -14.09 6.30
C TYR A 55 -5.25 -15.17 5.28
N ASN A 56 -6.29 -14.95 4.48
CA ASN A 56 -6.74 -15.90 3.48
C ASN A 56 -5.96 -15.75 2.17
N ASN A 57 -5.00 -16.65 1.95
CA ASN A 57 -4.14 -16.65 0.76
C ASN A 57 -4.81 -17.22 -0.52
N SER A 58 -6.09 -17.60 -0.48
CA SER A 58 -6.80 -18.11 -1.67
C SER A 58 -7.14 -17.01 -2.69
N LYS A 59 -7.10 -15.74 -2.27
CA LYS A 59 -7.47 -14.59 -3.11
C LYS A 59 -6.26 -14.02 -3.84
N GLY A 60 -6.52 -13.32 -4.95
CA GLY A 60 -5.46 -12.73 -5.77
C GLY A 60 -4.75 -11.54 -5.13
N PHE A 61 -3.59 -11.16 -5.65
CA PHE A 61 -2.72 -10.08 -5.14
C PHE A 61 -3.47 -8.78 -4.85
N PHE A 62 -4.17 -8.21 -5.84
CA PHE A 62 -4.88 -6.95 -5.64
C PHE A 62 -6.05 -7.05 -4.66
N PHE A 63 -6.68 -8.22 -4.53
CA PHE A 63 -7.74 -8.41 -3.55
C PHE A 63 -7.18 -8.26 -2.14
N ASN A 64 -6.11 -9.01 -1.82
CA ASN A 64 -5.47 -8.94 -0.51
C ASN A 64 -4.96 -7.52 -0.20
N LEU A 65 -4.31 -6.86 -1.17
CA LEU A 65 -3.81 -5.50 -0.95
C LEU A 65 -4.92 -4.47 -0.70
N ASN A 66 -6.04 -4.54 -1.44
CA ASN A 66 -7.19 -3.65 -1.19
C ASN A 66 -7.78 -3.91 0.20
N TYR A 67 -7.85 -5.18 0.61
CA TYR A 67 -8.38 -5.58 1.91
C TYR A 67 -7.56 -5.02 3.08
N HIS A 68 -6.24 -5.17 3.02
CA HIS A 68 -5.36 -4.59 4.02
C HIS A 68 -5.41 -3.05 3.98
N LEU A 69 -5.43 -2.44 2.79
CA LEU A 69 -5.47 -0.98 2.65
C LEU A 69 -6.73 -0.40 3.32
N HIS A 70 -7.88 -1.04 3.10
CA HIS A 70 -9.13 -0.65 3.76
C HIS A 70 -9.00 -0.63 5.28
N PHE A 71 -8.53 -1.71 5.89
CA PHE A 71 -8.38 -1.78 7.35
C PHE A 71 -7.28 -0.86 7.91
N CYS A 72 -6.25 -0.55 7.11
CA CYS A 72 -5.28 0.48 7.46
C CYS A 72 -5.90 1.88 7.48
N GLN A 73 -6.77 2.20 6.52
CA GLN A 73 -7.49 3.48 6.48
C GLN A 73 -8.50 3.61 7.64
N GLU A 74 -9.12 2.50 8.05
CA GLU A 74 -9.95 2.42 9.24
C GLU A 74 -9.16 2.41 10.56
N LYS A 75 -7.83 2.42 10.51
CA LYS A 75 -6.92 2.38 11.67
C LYS A 75 -7.10 1.15 12.56
N LYS A 76 -7.62 0.04 12.03
CA LYS A 76 -7.76 -1.24 12.75
C LYS A 76 -6.49 -2.07 12.70
N ILE A 77 -5.71 -1.92 11.63
CA ILE A 77 -4.42 -2.60 11.45
C ILE A 77 -3.40 -1.63 10.86
N SER A 78 -2.13 -1.98 10.95
CA SER A 78 -1.05 -1.37 10.20
C SER A 78 -0.34 -2.45 9.39
N THR A 79 -0.15 -2.23 8.09
CA THR A 79 0.44 -3.25 7.20
C THR A 79 1.69 -2.74 6.49
N ILE A 80 2.74 -3.55 6.52
CA ILE A 80 3.95 -3.39 5.69
C ILE A 80 3.97 -4.49 4.63
N LEU A 81 4.07 -4.09 3.37
CA LEU A 81 4.27 -4.97 2.24
C LEU A 81 5.78 -5.16 1.99
N PHE A 82 6.25 -6.40 2.04
CA PHE A 82 7.54 -6.79 1.51
C PHE A 82 7.38 -7.37 0.11
N ILE A 83 8.21 -6.90 -0.83
CA ILE A 83 8.33 -7.48 -2.16
C ILE A 83 9.78 -7.79 -2.49
N ARG A 84 10.00 -8.85 -3.26
CA ARG A 84 11.29 -9.24 -3.87
C ARG A 84 11.03 -9.67 -5.30
N TYR A 85 11.79 -9.14 -6.26
CA TYR A 85 11.60 -9.45 -7.68
C TYR A 85 12.88 -9.24 -8.50
N ILE A 86 12.91 -9.82 -9.70
CA ILE A 86 13.95 -9.54 -10.69
C ILE A 86 13.53 -8.32 -11.51
N SER A 87 14.33 -7.25 -11.45
CA SER A 87 14.10 -6.06 -12.27
C SER A 87 14.36 -6.32 -13.75
N LYS A 88 13.93 -5.39 -14.61
CA LYS A 88 14.21 -5.43 -16.05
C LYS A 88 15.71 -5.50 -16.38
N LYS A 89 16.57 -5.00 -15.49
CA LYS A 89 18.04 -5.06 -15.62
C LYS A 89 18.64 -6.37 -15.10
N LYS A 90 17.80 -7.39 -14.84
CA LYS A 90 18.18 -8.67 -14.21
C LYS A 90 18.81 -8.55 -12.82
N SER A 91 18.72 -7.39 -12.19
CA SER A 91 19.12 -7.20 -10.79
C SER A 91 17.95 -7.58 -9.90
N GLU A 92 18.23 -8.38 -8.88
CA GLU A 92 17.26 -8.68 -7.83
C GLU A 92 17.10 -7.48 -6.91
N ILE A 93 15.86 -7.14 -6.60
CA ILE A 93 15.50 -5.98 -5.78
C ILE A 93 14.49 -6.44 -4.72
N SER A 94 14.65 -5.96 -3.49
CA SER A 94 13.66 -6.10 -2.44
C SER A 94 13.32 -4.77 -1.78
N SER A 95 12.11 -4.68 -1.24
CA SER A 95 11.65 -3.47 -0.55
C SER A 95 10.61 -3.77 0.52
N TYR A 96 10.67 -3.02 1.63
CA TYR A 96 9.60 -2.91 2.61
C TYR A 96 8.83 -1.61 2.37
N ILE A 97 7.51 -1.71 2.23
CA ILE A 97 6.64 -0.66 1.71
C ILE A 97 5.48 -0.46 2.66
N ASP A 98 5.25 0.77 3.09
CA ASP A 98 4.03 1.18 3.77
C ASP A 98 2.85 1.15 2.77
N ILE A 99 1.89 0.25 2.98
CA ILE A 99 0.77 0.11 2.04
C ILE A 99 -0.17 1.32 2.09
N ASN A 100 -0.26 1.96 3.26
CA ASN A 100 -1.14 3.10 3.50
C ASN A 100 -0.47 4.43 3.16
N ASN A 101 0.65 4.38 2.43
CA ASN A 101 1.21 5.55 1.77
C ASN A 101 0.30 5.97 0.59
N LYS A 102 0.01 7.28 0.46
CA LYS A 102 -0.85 7.83 -0.61
C LYS A 102 -0.53 7.31 -2.01
N LYS A 103 0.76 7.25 -2.39
CA LYS A 103 1.18 6.78 -3.71
C LYS A 103 0.95 5.28 -3.91
N ILE A 104 1.07 4.50 -2.84
CA ILE A 104 0.86 3.05 -2.87
C ILE A 104 -0.64 2.74 -2.88
N ALA A 105 -1.41 3.40 -2.02
CA ALA A 105 -2.87 3.33 -2.00
C ALA A 105 -3.48 3.64 -3.38
N GLU A 106 -3.02 4.69 -4.06
CA GLU A 106 -3.47 5.02 -5.41
C GLU A 106 -3.16 3.90 -6.43
N LYS A 107 -1.99 3.26 -6.34
CA LYS A 107 -1.65 2.11 -7.20
C LYS A 107 -2.54 0.91 -6.93
N ILE A 108 -2.83 0.61 -5.67
CA ILE A 108 -3.71 -0.49 -5.25
C ILE A 108 -5.11 -0.27 -5.82
N ASN A 109 -5.68 0.93 -5.64
CA ASN A 109 -6.99 1.30 -6.17
C ASN A 109 -7.06 1.19 -7.70
N LYS A 110 -5.96 1.55 -8.39
CA LYS A 110 -5.85 1.44 -9.85
C LYS A 110 -5.42 0.05 -10.34
N LYS A 111 -5.31 -0.95 -9.45
CA LYS A 111 -4.83 -2.31 -9.74
C LYS A 111 -3.50 -2.31 -10.52
N LYS A 112 -2.56 -1.46 -10.10
CA LYS A 112 -1.21 -1.37 -10.67
C LYS A 112 -0.21 -2.08 -9.79
N TYR A 113 0.65 -2.90 -10.40
CA TYR A 113 1.73 -3.58 -9.68
C TYR A 113 2.66 -2.58 -8.98
N ILE A 114 3.16 -3.00 -7.82
CA ILE A 114 4.00 -2.20 -6.94
C ILE A 114 5.43 -2.64 -7.18
N TYR A 115 6.30 -1.68 -7.45
CA TYR A 115 7.72 -1.92 -7.61
C TYR A 115 8.47 -1.10 -6.58
N ALA A 116 9.60 -1.64 -6.15
CA ALA A 116 10.46 -1.03 -5.17
C ALA A 116 10.92 0.36 -5.61
N SER A 117 10.97 1.27 -4.65
CA SER A 117 11.35 2.65 -4.81
C SER A 117 12.33 3.02 -3.70
N LYS A 118 13.32 3.86 -4.02
CA LYS A 118 14.29 4.34 -3.02
C LYS A 118 13.68 5.18 -1.90
N LYS A 119 12.40 5.55 -2.01
CA LYS A 119 11.62 6.28 -1.00
C LYS A 119 10.79 5.36 -0.10
N ASP A 120 10.86 4.05 -0.30
CA ASP A 120 10.14 3.07 0.51
C ASP A 120 10.81 2.95 1.90
N LEU A 121 10.19 2.23 2.83
CA LEU A 121 10.69 2.10 4.20
C LEU A 121 12.10 1.51 4.24
N SER A 122 12.34 0.54 3.36
CA SER A 122 13.67 0.02 3.08
C SER A 122 13.72 -0.46 1.63
N TYR A 123 14.82 -0.16 0.95
CA TYR A 123 15.10 -0.57 -0.42
C TYR A 123 16.45 -1.26 -0.44
N TYR A 124 16.52 -2.40 -1.10
CA TYR A 124 17.76 -3.15 -1.29
C TYR A 124 17.91 -3.59 -2.75
N ASN A 125 19.07 -3.29 -3.33
CA ASN A 125 19.48 -3.83 -4.62
C ASN A 125 20.60 -4.86 -4.38
N TRP A 126 20.27 -6.13 -4.59
CA TRP A 126 21.17 -7.25 -4.31
C TRP A 126 22.37 -7.32 -5.25
N HIS A 127 22.27 -6.72 -6.45
CA HIS A 127 23.35 -6.77 -7.41
C HIS A 127 24.56 -5.91 -7.00
N ASN A 128 24.30 -4.73 -6.44
CA ASN A 128 25.36 -3.79 -6.06
C ASN A 128 25.41 -3.50 -4.55
N ASN A 129 24.68 -4.28 -3.74
CA ASN A 129 24.56 -4.13 -2.30
C ASN A 129 24.13 -2.72 -1.85
N TYR A 130 23.45 -1.97 -2.71
CA TYR A 130 22.94 -0.66 -2.35
C TYR A 130 21.70 -0.81 -1.46
N VAL A 131 21.74 -0.16 -0.30
CA VAL A 131 20.65 -0.12 0.67
C VAL A 131 20.29 1.31 1.05
N CYS A 132 19.01 1.58 1.24
CA CYS A 132 18.56 2.81 1.90
C CYS A 132 17.27 2.57 2.68
N THR A 133 17.06 3.34 3.74
CA THR A 133 15.88 3.28 4.60
C THR A 133 15.27 4.67 4.74
N ASN A 134 13.95 4.75 4.84
CA ASN A 134 13.24 6.02 4.99
C ASN A 134 12.07 5.88 5.96
N ASN A 135 11.66 6.98 6.55
CA ASN A 135 10.39 7.06 7.28
C ASN A 135 9.23 7.27 6.29
N SER A 136 8.02 6.90 6.69
CA SER A 136 6.77 7.24 6.01
C SER A 136 5.87 8.08 6.91
N GLU A 137 4.67 8.42 6.43
CA GLU A 137 3.63 9.08 7.23
C GLU A 137 3.15 8.19 8.40
N ASN A 138 3.31 6.86 8.30
CA ASN A 138 2.80 5.91 9.31
C ASN A 138 3.91 5.20 10.09
N TYR A 139 5.15 5.19 9.59
CA TYR A 139 6.25 4.44 10.19
C TYR A 139 7.54 5.25 10.30
N GLU A 140 8.21 5.06 11.44
CA GLU A 140 9.59 5.47 11.67
C GLU A 140 10.49 4.23 11.63
N ILE A 141 11.61 4.32 10.90
CA ILE A 141 12.60 3.25 10.78
C ILE A 141 13.79 3.55 11.66
N ILE A 142 14.09 2.60 12.55
CA ILE A 142 15.21 2.67 13.47
C ILE A 142 16.18 1.55 13.11
N ILE A 143 17.42 1.91 12.78
CA ILE A 143 18.48 0.95 12.51
C ILE A 143 19.20 0.66 13.82
N ASN A 144 19.14 -0.58 14.27
CA ASN A 144 19.90 -1.08 15.41
C ASN A 144 20.97 -2.07 14.97
N LYS A 145 22.19 -1.95 15.50
CA LYS A 145 23.33 -2.79 15.10
C LYS A 145 23.17 -4.26 15.45
N LYS A 146 22.52 -4.57 16.58
CA LYS A 146 22.36 -5.96 17.06
C LYS A 146 21.16 -6.63 16.42
N ILE A 147 20.11 -5.86 16.15
CA ILE A 147 18.77 -6.39 15.83
C ILE A 147 18.36 -6.09 14.37
N GLY A 148 18.99 -5.12 13.73
CA GLY A 148 18.71 -4.71 12.36
C GLY A 148 17.62 -3.66 12.28
N LEU A 149 16.63 -3.86 11.41
CA LEU A 149 15.55 -2.90 11.17
C LEU A 149 14.45 -3.05 12.22
N ILE A 150 14.23 -2.00 12.99
CA ILE A 150 13.11 -1.84 13.91
C ILE A 150 12.12 -0.88 13.26
N PHE A 151 10.85 -1.27 13.28
CA PHE A 151 9.75 -0.49 12.76
C PHE A 151 8.97 0.07 13.95
N LYS A 152 8.71 1.37 13.93
CA LYS A 152 7.83 2.02 14.90
C LYS A 152 6.61 2.53 14.17
N HIS A 153 5.43 2.06 14.56
CA HIS A 153 4.18 2.64 14.08
C HIS A 153 3.92 3.97 14.81
N ILE A 154 3.80 5.05 14.05
CA ILE A 154 3.80 6.42 14.60
C ILE A 154 2.57 6.65 15.49
N HIS A 155 1.38 6.20 15.07
CA HIS A 155 0.15 6.52 15.77
C HIS A 155 -0.05 5.75 17.07
N SER A 156 0.37 4.48 17.12
CA SER A 156 0.25 3.65 18.33
C SER A 156 1.51 3.67 19.20
N ASN A 157 2.59 4.31 18.72
CA ASN A 157 3.91 4.29 19.35
C ASN A 157 4.45 2.86 19.61
N THR A 158 4.02 1.89 18.81
CA THR A 158 4.40 0.48 18.94
C THR A 158 5.66 0.20 18.14
N TYR A 159 6.65 -0.42 18.76
CA TYR A 159 7.90 -0.87 18.13
C TYR A 159 7.82 -2.36 17.84
N PHE A 160 8.30 -2.80 16.69
CA PHE A 160 8.28 -4.21 16.32
C PHE A 160 9.38 -4.53 15.31
N ILE A 161 9.71 -5.83 15.19
CA ILE A 161 10.59 -6.37 14.15
C ILE A 161 9.80 -7.40 13.35
N LEU A 162 10.06 -7.46 12.04
CA LEU A 162 9.24 -8.28 11.14
C LEU A 162 9.53 -9.79 11.22
N ASN A 163 10.64 -10.18 11.83
CA ASN A 163 11.07 -11.58 11.95
C ASN A 163 11.36 -11.99 13.42
N SER A 164 10.64 -11.44 14.41
CA SER A 164 10.88 -11.84 15.80
C SER A 164 10.48 -13.30 16.03
N GLN A 165 11.35 -14.05 16.70
CA GLN A 165 11.01 -15.37 17.24
C GLN A 165 10.94 -15.37 18.77
N LYS A 166 11.29 -14.26 19.46
CA LYS A 166 11.38 -14.15 20.93
C LYS A 166 11.27 -12.70 21.43
N GLU A 167 10.85 -12.54 22.68
CA GLU A 167 10.70 -11.23 23.31
C GLU A 167 12.07 -10.57 23.47
N LEU A 168 12.22 -9.37 22.92
CA LEU A 168 13.48 -8.64 22.90
C LEU A 168 13.27 -7.25 23.49
N LYS A 169 13.94 -6.98 24.62
CA LYS A 169 14.11 -5.62 25.16
C LYS A 169 15.36 -5.01 24.57
N ILE A 170 15.22 -3.81 24.01
CA ILE A 170 16.32 -3.13 23.31
C ILE A 170 16.63 -1.80 24.00
N LYS A 171 17.92 -1.50 24.11
CA LYS A 171 18.39 -0.15 24.42
C LYS A 171 18.66 0.62 23.13
N LEU A 172 18.09 1.81 23.00
CA LEU A 172 18.35 2.72 21.87
C LEU A 172 19.84 3.14 21.79
N SER A 173 20.56 3.14 22.92
CA SER A 173 21.98 3.52 23.01
C SER A 173 22.94 2.56 22.30
N ASP A 174 22.48 1.37 21.88
CA ASP A 174 23.25 0.48 21.01
C ASP A 174 23.49 1.05 19.59
N ASN A 175 22.83 2.17 19.24
CA ASN A 175 22.95 2.88 17.97
C ASN A 175 24.16 3.83 17.93
N ILE A 176 25.40 3.31 18.00
CA ILE A 176 26.59 4.12 17.75
C ILE A 176 26.95 4.07 16.26
N TYR A 177 26.38 4.95 15.44
CA TYR A 177 27.12 5.47 14.28
C TYR A 177 27.54 6.90 14.60
N LYS A 178 28.87 7.10 14.74
CA LYS A 178 29.54 8.40 14.82
C LYS A 178 29.26 9.17 13.52
N GLN A 179 28.15 9.90 13.46
CA GLN A 179 28.06 11.09 12.63
C GLN A 179 27.09 12.06 13.30
N ASN A 180 27.66 12.98 14.09
CA ASN A 180 27.10 14.27 14.49
C ASN A 180 25.82 14.29 15.34
N ILE A 181 25.80 13.61 16.48
CA ILE A 181 24.92 14.01 17.58
C ILE A 181 25.75 14.00 18.89
N ILE A 182 26.06 15.20 19.39
CA ILE A 182 26.38 15.39 20.80
C ILE A 182 25.06 15.20 21.54
N MET A 183 24.92 14.12 22.30
CA MET A 183 23.84 13.99 23.28
C MET A 183 24.46 13.65 24.63
N ASN A 184 24.31 14.60 25.56
CA ASN A 184 24.51 14.42 26.98
C ASN A 184 23.80 13.14 27.43
N SER A 185 24.55 12.20 27.97
CA SER A 185 24.04 10.94 28.49
C SER A 185 23.25 11.19 29.78
N ASN A 186 21.92 11.20 29.68
CA ASN A 186 21.05 11.04 30.85
C ASN A 186 21.11 9.58 31.32
N PRO A 187 21.30 9.30 32.63
CA PRO A 187 21.52 7.95 33.16
C PRO A 187 20.25 7.08 33.27
N ASN A 188 19.07 7.62 32.96
CA ASN A 188 17.81 6.85 32.94
C ASN A 188 17.55 6.36 31.51
N GLU A 189 18.21 5.26 31.12
CA GLU A 189 18.07 4.67 29.79
C GLU A 189 16.69 4.01 29.61
N GLU A 190 15.87 4.53 28.69
CA GLU A 190 14.57 3.95 28.35
C GLU A 190 14.75 2.65 27.54
N PHE A 191 14.24 1.53 28.08
CA PHE A 191 14.15 0.27 27.36
C PHE A 191 12.90 0.28 26.47
N ILE A 192 13.06 -0.08 25.21
CA ILE A 192 11.94 -0.31 24.29
C ILE A 192 11.53 -1.78 24.37
N ASN A 193 10.23 -2.02 24.58
CA ASN A 193 9.62 -3.33 24.39
C ASN A 193 9.18 -3.48 22.93
N LEU A 194 9.60 -4.56 22.28
CA LEU A 194 9.13 -4.91 20.94
C LEU A 194 7.84 -5.74 21.02
N SER A 195 6.84 -5.38 20.22
CA SER A 195 5.63 -6.18 20.01
C SER A 195 5.94 -7.41 19.16
N GLU A 196 5.37 -8.54 19.56
CA GLU A 196 5.47 -9.83 18.86
C GLU A 196 4.27 -10.13 17.97
N ASP A 197 3.20 -9.33 18.08
CA ASP A 197 1.89 -9.60 17.46
C ASP A 197 1.83 -9.29 15.96
N ILE A 198 2.98 -9.40 15.28
CA ILE A 198 3.10 -9.18 13.85
C ILE A 198 2.72 -10.47 13.12
N LYS A 199 1.53 -10.47 12.52
CA LYS A 199 1.09 -11.58 11.68
C LYS A 199 1.68 -11.45 10.28
N LYS A 200 2.12 -12.57 9.73
CA LYS A 200 2.73 -12.67 8.40
C LYS A 200 1.82 -13.45 7.46
N MET A 201 1.56 -12.91 6.27
CA MET A 201 0.89 -13.61 5.17
C MET A 201 1.71 -13.50 3.89
N GLU A 202 2.01 -14.63 3.25
CA GLU A 202 2.64 -14.65 1.94
C GLU A 202 1.58 -14.75 0.83
N ILE A 203 1.74 -13.93 -0.20
CA ILE A 203 0.89 -13.90 -1.40
C ILE A 203 1.72 -14.43 -2.56
N LYS A 204 1.21 -15.46 -3.25
CA LYS A 204 1.82 -15.96 -4.47
C LYS A 204 1.37 -15.12 -5.66
N ASP A 205 2.33 -14.53 -6.37
CA ASP A 205 2.09 -13.77 -7.60
C ASP A 205 3.29 -13.91 -8.54
N PRO A 206 3.09 -14.18 -9.85
CA PRO A 206 4.19 -14.46 -10.78
C PRO A 206 5.13 -13.27 -11.02
N ASN A 207 4.75 -12.04 -10.67
CA ASN A 207 5.59 -10.87 -10.85
C ASN A 207 6.64 -10.70 -9.75
N TYR A 208 6.49 -11.41 -8.62
CA TYR A 208 7.38 -11.32 -7.48
C TYR A 208 7.97 -12.68 -7.15
N LEU A 209 9.27 -12.71 -6.83
CA LEU A 209 9.92 -13.87 -6.21
C LEU A 209 9.35 -14.10 -4.81
N GLN A 210 9.02 -13.03 -4.10
CA GLN A 210 8.40 -13.07 -2.79
C GLN A 210 7.51 -11.83 -2.58
N CYS A 211 6.32 -12.03 -2.02
CA CYS A 211 5.41 -10.97 -1.66
C CYS A 211 4.77 -11.31 -0.31
N ILE A 212 5.05 -10.53 0.72
CA ILE A 212 4.61 -10.79 2.09
C ILE A 212 3.92 -9.54 2.65
N LEU A 213 2.78 -9.73 3.31
CA LEU A 213 2.15 -8.72 4.14
C LEU A 213 2.45 -9.01 5.61
N TYR A 214 3.03 -8.03 6.29
CA TYR A 214 3.25 -8.02 7.72
C TYR A 214 2.22 -7.09 8.35
N THR A 215 1.46 -7.61 9.31
CA THR A 215 0.28 -6.93 9.87
C THR A 215 0.42 -6.81 11.37
N LEU A 216 0.40 -5.57 11.86
CA LEU A 216 0.22 -5.22 13.26
C LEU A 216 -1.28 -4.92 13.48
N HIS A 217 -1.91 -5.55 14.46
CA HIS A 217 -3.25 -5.13 14.91
C HIS A 217 -3.09 -3.93 15.85
N LEU A 218 -3.95 -2.92 15.69
CA LEU A 218 -3.91 -1.65 16.44
C LEU A 218 -5.00 -1.57 17.51
#